data_AF-A0A5M9P4X0-F1
#
_entry.id   AF-A0A5M9P4X0-F1
#
_cell.length_a   1.000
_cell.length_b   1.000
_cell.length_c   1.000
_cell.angle_alpha   90.00
_cell.angle_beta   90.00
_cell.angle_gamma   90.00
#
_symmetry.space_group_name_H-M   'P 1'
#
loop_
_entity.id
_entity.type
_entity.pdbx_description
1 polymer ?
#
loop_
_entity_poly.entity_id
_entity_poly.type
_entity_poly.pdbx_seq_one_letter_code
_entity_poly.pdbx_strand_id
1 'polypeptide(L)'
;MKNWLERNKIYFETLAPVLISIAALLVSVSSYLLTEKQLRIASLDAEPNIFLKEVYLYDPTLKRAYEQELRIFNSGESISNFDASLHTIVEVEFFTPQGKQTTYVPLYGYYHGWYPTAEPTGELTLVKGHLNNERFFDVIWSLKDPKFVEEHGTVFLRLRHSVEVTYRNKLGEKGQKYFIDHSPASKNHYLAFNRNFDPLKAKDVSDLNLEHLSLVINEKKLAMAH
;
A
#
# COMPACT_ATOMS: atom_id res chain seq x y z
N MET A 1 -56.22 42.79 29.05
CA MET A 1 -54.98 42.40 28.32
C MET A 1 -54.04 43.57 28.09
N LYS A 2 -54.48 44.69 27.49
CA LYS A 2 -53.67 45.91 27.29
C LYS A 2 -52.99 46.44 28.57
N ASN A 3 -53.75 46.64 29.65
CA ASN A 3 -53.20 47.17 30.92
C ASN A 3 -52.20 46.22 31.63
N TRP A 4 -52.24 44.92 31.35
CA TRP A 4 -51.30 43.94 31.91
C TRP A 4 -49.98 43.94 31.13
N LEU A 5 -50.05 44.05 29.79
CA LEU A 5 -48.89 44.22 28.93
C LEU A 5 -48.18 45.55 29.21
N GLU A 6 -48.91 46.63 29.47
CA GLU A 6 -48.31 47.93 29.83
C GLU A 6 -47.61 47.90 31.20
N ARG A 7 -48.19 47.20 32.19
CA ARG A 7 -47.55 47.04 33.52
C ARG A 7 -46.30 46.16 33.49
N ASN A 8 -46.25 45.16 32.60
CA ASN A 8 -45.12 44.25 32.46
C ASN A 8 -44.21 44.60 31.28
N LYS A 9 -44.42 45.77 30.66
CA LYS A 9 -43.71 46.21 29.45
C LYS A 9 -42.20 46.20 29.64
N ILE A 10 -41.73 46.71 30.78
CA ILE A 10 -40.31 46.72 31.13
C ILE A 10 -39.75 45.29 31.16
N TYR A 11 -40.44 44.35 31.81
CA TYR A 11 -40.01 42.94 31.84
C TYR A 11 -39.95 42.31 30.45
N PHE A 12 -40.90 42.60 29.56
CA PHE A 12 -40.83 42.12 28.18
C PHE A 12 -39.68 42.77 27.39
N GLU A 13 -39.46 44.06 27.58
CA GLU A 13 -38.37 44.80 26.93
C GLU A 13 -36.97 44.36 27.40
N THR A 14 -36.81 43.89 28.65
CA THR A 14 -35.54 43.32 29.13
C THR A 14 -35.41 41.82 28.85
N LEU A 15 -36.49 41.05 28.94
CA LEU A 15 -36.45 39.59 28.83
C LEU A 15 -36.40 39.12 27.36
N ALA A 16 -37.04 39.83 26.44
CA ALA A 16 -37.01 39.47 25.03
C ALA A 16 -35.58 39.53 24.42
N PRO A 17 -34.77 40.59 24.64
CA PRO A 17 -33.37 40.62 24.18
C PRO A 17 -32.52 39.48 24.76
N VAL A 18 -32.74 39.11 26.03
CA VAL A 18 -32.03 37.99 26.67
C VAL A 18 -32.39 36.67 25.99
N LEU A 19 -33.69 36.40 25.76
CA LEU A 19 -34.13 35.20 25.06
C LEU A 19 -33.63 35.15 23.61
N ILE A 20 -33.64 36.29 22.90
CA ILE A 20 -33.08 36.40 21.54
C ILE A 20 -31.57 36.13 21.57
N SER A 21 -30.85 36.63 22.57
CA SER A 21 -29.41 36.40 22.72
C SER A 21 -29.10 34.91 22.97
N ILE A 22 -29.89 34.25 23.82
CA ILE A 22 -29.76 32.80 24.06
C ILE A 22 -30.05 32.02 22.79
N ALA A 23 -31.12 32.36 22.06
CA ALA A 23 -31.44 31.74 20.78
C ALA A 23 -30.31 31.94 19.75
N ALA A 24 -29.74 33.13 19.66
CA ALA A 24 -28.62 33.43 18.80
C ALA A 24 -27.36 32.60 19.16
N LEU A 25 -27.08 32.41 20.45
CA LEU A 25 -26.01 31.52 20.91
C LEU A 25 -26.24 30.07 20.50
N LEU A 26 -27.47 29.56 20.66
CA LEU A 26 -27.82 28.21 20.23
C LEU A 26 -27.69 28.02 18.72
N VAL A 27 -28.12 29.02 17.93
CA VAL A 27 -27.95 29.03 16.47
C VAL A 27 -26.47 29.06 16.10
N SER A 28 -25.66 29.85 16.79
CA SER A 28 -24.21 29.93 16.57
C SER A 28 -23.52 28.58 16.82
N VAL A 29 -23.82 27.93 17.96
CA VAL A 29 -23.29 26.59 18.28
C VAL A 29 -23.73 25.55 17.24
N SER A 30 -25.00 25.59 16.84
CA SER A 30 -25.53 24.68 15.82
C SER A 30 -24.86 24.88 14.45
N SER A 31 -24.59 26.13 14.07
CA SER A 31 -23.90 26.49 12.83
C SER A 31 -22.44 26.03 12.85
N TYR A 32 -21.77 26.15 13.99
CA TYR A 32 -20.41 25.64 14.18
C TYR A 32 -20.36 24.12 14.00
N LEU A 33 -21.25 23.37 14.66
CA LEU A 33 -21.31 21.90 14.53
C LEU A 33 -21.65 21.45 13.11
N LEU A 34 -22.49 22.19 12.38
CA LEU A 34 -22.79 21.92 10.98
C LEU A 34 -21.54 22.13 10.10
N THR A 35 -20.81 23.22 10.34
CA THR A 35 -19.58 23.55 9.60
C THR A 35 -18.51 22.47 9.80
N GLU A 36 -18.32 21.97 11.03
CA GLU A 36 -17.40 20.86 11.28
C GLU A 36 -17.79 19.59 10.50
N LYS A 37 -19.09 19.27 10.46
CA LYS A 37 -19.57 18.12 9.69
C LYS A 37 -19.35 18.30 8.19
N GLN A 38 -19.59 19.49 7.66
CA GLN A 38 -19.34 19.81 6.26
C GLN A 38 -17.85 19.73 5.91
N LEU A 39 -16.96 20.23 6.78
CA LEU A 39 -15.52 20.09 6.63
C LEU A 39 -15.12 18.62 6.60
N ARG A 40 -15.65 17.80 7.52
CA ARG A 40 -15.37 16.36 7.53
C ARG A 40 -15.81 15.66 6.24
N ILE A 41 -16.98 16.00 5.71
CA ILE A 41 -17.46 15.46 4.43
C ILE A 41 -16.55 15.91 3.29
N ALA A 42 -16.22 17.20 3.23
CA ALA A 42 -15.34 17.75 2.19
C ALA A 42 -13.93 17.11 2.24
N SER A 43 -13.40 16.81 3.42
CA SER A 43 -12.14 16.08 3.58
C SER A 43 -12.23 14.65 3.07
N LEU A 44 -13.34 13.95 3.32
CA LEU A 44 -13.57 12.59 2.80
C LEU A 44 -13.74 12.60 1.29
N ASP A 45 -14.48 13.57 0.76
CA ASP A 45 -14.69 13.73 -0.69
C ASP A 45 -13.39 14.12 -1.40
N ALA A 46 -12.41 14.69 -0.70
CA ALA A 46 -11.09 15.03 -1.24
C ALA A 46 -10.06 13.88 -1.18
N GLU A 47 -10.42 12.70 -0.64
CA GLU A 47 -9.49 11.57 -0.56
C GLU A 47 -9.30 10.89 -1.92
N PRO A 48 -8.06 10.56 -2.30
CA PRO A 48 -7.82 9.73 -3.46
C PRO A 48 -8.11 8.26 -3.18
N ASN A 49 -8.43 7.51 -4.22
CA ASN A 49 -8.61 6.07 -4.17
C ASN A 49 -7.46 5.40 -4.92
N ILE A 50 -6.36 5.18 -4.21
CA ILE A 50 -5.14 4.59 -4.78
C ILE A 50 -5.21 3.06 -4.69
N PHE A 51 -4.92 2.39 -5.80
CA PHE A 51 -4.85 0.93 -5.86
C PHE A 51 -3.78 0.45 -6.83
N LEU A 52 -3.36 -0.80 -6.66
CA LEU A 52 -2.31 -1.43 -7.44
C LEU A 52 -2.91 -2.46 -8.40
N LYS A 53 -2.33 -2.56 -9.59
CA LYS A 53 -2.72 -3.57 -10.59
C LYS A 53 -1.47 -4.19 -11.19
N GLU A 54 -1.39 -5.51 -11.12
CA GLU A 54 -0.39 -6.29 -11.84
C GLU A 54 -0.93 -6.74 -13.19
N VAL A 55 -0.11 -6.61 -14.23
CA VAL A 55 -0.44 -6.99 -15.60
C VAL A 55 0.68 -7.86 -16.14
N TYR A 56 0.32 -9.01 -16.71
CA TYR A 56 1.29 -9.88 -17.38
C TYR A 56 1.29 -9.59 -18.87
N LEU A 57 2.47 -9.34 -19.43
CA LEU A 57 2.66 -9.25 -20.87
C LEU A 57 2.80 -10.67 -21.43
N TYR A 58 1.84 -11.05 -22.28
CA TYR A 58 1.74 -12.39 -22.84
C TYR A 58 2.27 -12.41 -24.27
N ASP A 59 3.17 -13.36 -24.56
CA ASP A 59 3.57 -13.69 -25.92
C ASP A 59 2.60 -14.75 -26.48
N PRO A 60 1.77 -14.40 -27.49
CA PRO A 60 0.81 -15.34 -28.07
C PRO A 60 1.47 -16.48 -28.86
N THR A 61 2.70 -16.27 -29.35
CA THR A 61 3.46 -17.26 -30.13
C THR A 61 4.07 -18.30 -29.21
N LEU A 62 4.78 -17.85 -28.18
CA LEU A 62 5.42 -18.72 -27.17
C LEU A 62 4.44 -19.22 -26.10
N LYS A 63 3.20 -18.72 -26.13
CA LYS A 63 2.11 -19.02 -25.19
C LYS A 63 2.48 -18.83 -23.72
N ARG A 64 3.33 -17.84 -23.41
CA ARG A 64 3.86 -17.59 -22.07
C ARG A 64 3.85 -16.11 -21.72
N ALA A 65 3.66 -15.81 -20.43
CA ALA A 65 3.87 -14.48 -19.90
C ALA A 65 5.37 -14.26 -19.66
N TYR A 66 5.96 -13.25 -20.29
CA TYR A 66 7.41 -13.02 -20.22
C TYR A 66 7.77 -11.85 -19.29
N GLU A 67 6.87 -10.87 -19.16
CA GLU A 67 7.04 -9.71 -18.28
C GLU A 67 5.82 -9.53 -17.38
N GLN A 68 6.07 -8.99 -16.21
CA GLN A 68 5.06 -8.54 -15.25
C GLN A 68 5.27 -7.03 -15.03
N GLU A 69 4.19 -6.28 -15.15
CA GLU A 69 4.11 -4.85 -14.92
C GLU A 69 3.29 -4.59 -13.65
N LEU A 70 3.76 -3.66 -12.82
CA LEU A 70 3.00 -3.12 -11.69
C LEU A 70 2.59 -1.70 -12.02
N ARG A 71 1.28 -1.43 -11.94
CA ARG A 71 0.70 -0.12 -12.22
C ARG A 71 0.02 0.42 -10.98
N ILE A 72 0.28 1.69 -10.67
CA ILE A 72 -0.36 2.39 -9.55
C ILE A 72 -1.42 3.32 -10.14
N PHE A 73 -2.65 3.18 -9.70
CA PHE A 73 -3.79 3.97 -10.17
C PHE A 73 -4.39 4.81 -9.05
N ASN A 74 -5.02 5.93 -9.42
CA ASN A 74 -5.93 6.70 -8.58
C ASN A 74 -7.28 6.87 -9.28
N SER A 75 -8.33 6.28 -8.73
CA SER A 75 -9.71 6.46 -9.21
C SER A 75 -10.54 7.45 -8.37
N GLY A 76 -9.92 8.10 -7.38
CA GLY A 76 -10.55 9.13 -6.56
C GLY A 76 -10.18 10.54 -7.03
N GLU A 77 -10.17 11.48 -6.10
CA GLU A 77 -9.83 12.88 -6.41
C GLU A 77 -8.37 13.08 -6.83
N SER A 78 -8.14 14.19 -7.53
CA SER A 78 -6.83 14.59 -8.03
C SER A 78 -5.79 14.72 -6.92
N ILE A 79 -4.58 14.22 -7.19
CA ILE A 79 -3.42 14.36 -6.31
C ILE A 79 -2.28 15.13 -6.97
N SER A 80 -1.36 15.62 -6.15
CA SER A 80 -0.11 16.26 -6.60
C SER A 80 1.07 15.76 -5.78
N ASN A 81 2.29 15.99 -6.28
CA ASN A 81 3.54 15.53 -5.64
C ASN A 81 3.50 14.04 -5.30
N PHE A 82 3.01 13.24 -6.25
CA PHE A 82 2.98 11.79 -6.13
C PHE A 82 4.41 11.24 -6.17
N ASP A 83 4.72 10.34 -5.25
CA ASP A 83 5.93 9.54 -5.22
C ASP A 83 5.62 8.15 -4.69
N ALA A 84 6.35 7.15 -5.15
CA ALA A 84 6.16 5.77 -4.71
C ALA A 84 7.49 5.04 -4.59
N SER A 85 7.59 4.19 -3.56
CA SER A 85 8.70 3.26 -3.37
C SER A 85 8.18 1.82 -3.41
N LEU A 86 8.97 0.92 -3.97
CA LEU A 86 8.63 -0.49 -4.17
C LEU A 86 9.80 -1.37 -3.74
N HIS A 87 9.52 -2.33 -2.88
CA HIS A 87 10.45 -3.40 -2.55
C HIS A 87 9.87 -4.74 -2.99
N THR A 88 10.74 -5.61 -3.46
CA THR A 88 10.37 -6.98 -3.87
C THR A 88 11.19 -7.96 -3.06
N ILE A 89 10.54 -9.00 -2.54
CA ILE A 89 11.18 -10.13 -1.87
C ILE A 89 10.66 -11.44 -2.47
N VAL A 90 11.51 -12.45 -2.49
CA VAL A 90 11.09 -13.84 -2.70
C VAL A 90 10.91 -14.48 -1.33
N GLU A 91 9.70 -14.89 -1.03
CA GLU A 91 9.35 -15.77 0.08
C GLU A 91 9.72 -17.20 -0.33
N VAL A 92 10.66 -17.81 0.40
CA VAL A 92 11.14 -19.18 0.19
C VAL A 92 10.57 -20.03 1.32
N GLU A 93 9.61 -20.90 0.99
CA GLU A 93 9.04 -21.86 1.93
C GLU A 93 9.65 -23.25 1.70
N PHE A 94 10.06 -23.90 2.79
CA PHE A 94 10.62 -25.26 2.75
C PHE A 94 10.28 -26.03 4.02
N PHE A 95 10.51 -27.33 4.04
CA PHE A 95 10.15 -28.19 5.17
C PHE A 95 11.39 -28.71 5.90
N THR A 96 11.33 -28.69 7.23
CA THR A 96 12.32 -29.31 8.12
C THR A 96 11.61 -30.28 9.07
N PRO A 97 12.35 -31.08 9.87
CA PRO A 97 11.74 -31.91 10.91
C PRO A 97 10.88 -31.13 11.92
N GLN A 98 11.13 -29.83 12.07
CA GLN A 98 10.37 -28.92 12.94
C GLN A 98 9.12 -28.33 12.26
N GLY A 99 8.87 -28.65 11.00
CA GLY A 99 7.72 -28.19 10.22
C GLY A 99 8.09 -27.22 9.10
N LYS A 100 7.08 -26.49 8.59
CA LYS A 100 7.26 -25.51 7.51
C LYS A 100 8.06 -24.31 8.00
N GLN A 101 9.11 -23.97 7.26
CA GLN A 101 9.96 -22.81 7.48
C GLN A 101 9.81 -21.83 6.32
N THR A 102 10.01 -20.55 6.63
CA THR A 102 10.02 -19.47 5.64
C THR A 102 11.28 -18.63 5.83
N THR A 103 11.93 -18.31 4.73
CA THR A 103 13.02 -17.34 4.66
C THR A 103 12.78 -16.39 3.49
N TYR A 104 13.48 -15.26 3.45
CA TYR A 104 13.23 -14.20 2.47
C TYR A 104 14.52 -13.84 1.75
N VAL A 105 14.41 -13.68 0.43
CA VAL A 105 15.49 -13.16 -0.41
C VAL A 105 15.05 -11.81 -0.96
N PRO A 106 15.64 -10.70 -0.50
CA PRO A 106 15.36 -9.40 -1.10
C PRO A 106 15.86 -9.36 -2.55
N LEU A 107 15.04 -8.81 -3.43
CA LEU A 107 15.39 -8.62 -4.83
C LEU A 107 15.58 -7.14 -5.14
N TYR A 108 16.61 -6.84 -5.91
CA TYR A 108 16.70 -5.60 -6.69
C TYR A 108 16.50 -5.91 -8.17
N GLY A 109 16.07 -4.92 -8.95
CA GLY A 109 15.97 -5.06 -10.41
C GLY A 109 14.77 -5.86 -10.94
N TYR A 110 13.99 -6.56 -10.09
CA TYR A 110 12.76 -7.24 -10.53
C TYR A 110 11.78 -6.27 -11.22
N TYR A 111 11.69 -5.06 -10.68
CA TYR A 111 11.07 -3.89 -11.30
C TYR A 111 12.11 -2.77 -11.36
N HIS A 112 12.83 -2.63 -12.48
CA HIS A 112 13.93 -1.65 -12.60
C HIS A 112 13.50 -0.34 -13.27
N GLY A 113 12.50 -0.36 -14.15
CA GLY A 113 12.05 0.78 -14.90
C GLY A 113 10.87 1.46 -14.22
N TRP A 114 10.98 2.76 -14.00
CA TRP A 114 9.94 3.62 -13.42
C TRP A 114 9.48 4.64 -14.46
N TYR A 115 8.19 4.63 -14.75
CA TYR A 115 7.58 5.47 -15.77
C TYR A 115 6.41 6.25 -15.13
N PRO A 116 6.69 7.34 -14.39
CA PRO A 116 5.65 8.17 -13.80
C PRO A 116 4.87 8.87 -14.92
N THR A 117 3.57 8.99 -14.72
CA THR A 117 2.71 9.82 -15.57
C THR A 117 2.64 11.22 -14.99
N ALA A 118 2.24 12.20 -15.81
CA ALA A 118 1.94 13.56 -15.34
C ALA A 118 0.47 13.72 -14.90
N GLU A 119 -0.29 12.62 -14.86
CA GLU A 119 -1.74 12.65 -14.67
C GLU A 119 -2.10 12.72 -13.16
N PRO A 120 -3.01 13.62 -12.77
CA PRO A 120 -3.43 13.75 -11.36
C PRO A 120 -4.41 12.64 -10.91
N THR A 121 -5.00 11.92 -11.86
CA THR A 121 -5.92 10.77 -11.69
C THR A 121 -5.65 9.72 -12.78
N GLY A 122 -6.21 8.52 -12.65
CA GLY A 122 -5.94 7.44 -13.58
C GLY A 122 -4.64 6.71 -13.27
N GLU A 123 -3.87 6.33 -14.28
CA GLU A 123 -2.56 5.67 -14.08
C GLU A 123 -1.55 6.72 -13.62
N LEU A 124 -0.99 6.56 -12.42
CA LEU A 124 -0.02 7.48 -11.82
C LEU A 124 1.41 7.10 -12.18
N THR A 125 1.70 5.81 -12.23
CA THR A 125 2.99 5.29 -12.65
C THR A 125 2.89 3.84 -13.10
N LEU A 126 3.77 3.49 -14.02
CA LEU A 126 4.06 2.13 -14.46
C LEU A 126 5.46 1.75 -13.98
N VAL A 127 5.58 0.62 -13.31
CA VAL A 127 6.84 0.01 -12.93
C VAL A 127 6.97 -1.34 -13.62
N LYS A 128 8.10 -1.58 -14.29
CA LYS A 128 8.34 -2.84 -15.03
C LYS A 128 9.79 -3.28 -14.99
N GLY A 129 10.03 -4.57 -15.18
CA GLY A 129 11.36 -5.15 -15.34
C GLY A 129 11.43 -5.95 -16.64
N HIS A 130 12.60 -5.98 -17.26
CA HIS A 130 12.80 -6.68 -18.53
C HIS A 130 12.87 -8.19 -18.29
N LEU A 131 12.00 -8.96 -18.96
CA LEU A 131 11.86 -10.41 -18.80
C LEU A 131 11.76 -10.87 -17.34
N ASN A 132 11.27 -10.02 -16.44
CA ASN A 132 11.31 -10.27 -14.99
C ASN A 132 10.53 -11.54 -14.60
N ASN A 133 9.36 -11.72 -15.19
CA ASN A 133 8.52 -12.90 -14.96
C ASN A 133 9.14 -14.16 -15.57
N GLU A 134 9.71 -14.07 -16.77
CA GLU A 134 10.40 -15.21 -17.39
C GLU A 134 11.59 -15.67 -16.54
N ARG A 135 12.44 -14.73 -16.10
CA ARG A 135 13.59 -15.05 -15.24
C ARG A 135 13.15 -15.72 -13.94
N PHE A 136 12.14 -15.19 -13.28
CA PHE A 136 11.63 -15.81 -12.04
C PHE A 136 10.98 -17.18 -12.29
N PHE A 137 10.29 -17.34 -13.42
CA PHE A 137 9.73 -18.62 -13.83
C PHE A 137 10.82 -19.68 -14.06
N ASP A 138 11.94 -19.31 -14.69
CA ASP A 138 13.07 -20.22 -14.89
C ASP A 138 13.65 -20.70 -13.55
N VAL A 139 13.73 -19.82 -12.55
CA VAL A 139 14.13 -20.21 -11.18
C VAL A 139 13.14 -21.21 -10.59
N ILE A 140 11.83 -20.96 -10.67
CA ILE A 140 10.81 -21.91 -10.19
C ILE A 140 10.95 -23.26 -10.90
N TRP A 141 11.20 -23.26 -12.20
CA TRP A 141 11.37 -24.50 -12.95
C TRP A 141 12.62 -25.27 -12.54
N SER A 142 13.70 -24.55 -12.21
CA SER A 142 14.96 -25.16 -11.75
C SER A 142 14.82 -25.90 -10.42
N LEU A 143 13.85 -25.56 -9.57
CA LEU A 143 13.59 -26.25 -8.29
C LEU A 143 13.26 -27.74 -8.46
N LYS A 144 12.92 -28.18 -9.66
CA LYS A 144 12.64 -29.59 -9.99
C LYS A 144 13.90 -30.41 -10.20
N ASP A 145 15.09 -29.79 -10.16
CA ASP A 145 16.35 -30.51 -10.24
C ASP A 145 16.41 -31.63 -9.18
N PRO A 146 16.66 -32.89 -9.57
CA PRO A 146 16.63 -34.01 -8.63
C PRO A 146 17.61 -33.87 -7.47
N LYS A 147 18.79 -33.28 -7.69
CA LYS A 147 19.79 -33.10 -6.62
C LYS A 147 19.31 -32.06 -5.62
N PHE A 148 18.73 -30.96 -6.11
CA PHE A 148 18.18 -29.93 -5.24
C PHE A 148 17.02 -30.47 -4.39
N VAL A 149 16.12 -31.26 -4.99
CA VAL A 149 15.00 -31.90 -4.28
C VAL A 149 15.50 -32.93 -3.27
N GLU A 150 16.55 -33.69 -3.57
CA GLU A 150 17.15 -34.64 -2.64
C GLU A 150 17.75 -33.94 -1.40
N GLU A 151 18.40 -32.79 -1.58
CA GLU A 151 19.04 -32.03 -0.50
C GLU A 151 18.04 -31.22 0.36
N HIS A 152 17.08 -30.55 -0.27
CA HIS A 152 16.22 -29.57 0.39
C HIS A 152 14.75 -29.99 0.49
N GLY A 153 14.35 -31.08 -0.17
CA GLY A 153 12.96 -31.48 -0.31
C GLY A 153 12.19 -30.51 -1.21
N THR A 154 10.86 -30.47 -1.03
CA THR A 154 10.01 -29.55 -1.79
C THR A 154 10.16 -28.12 -1.27
N VAL A 155 10.56 -27.22 -2.16
CA VAL A 155 10.67 -25.78 -1.91
C VAL A 155 9.63 -25.03 -2.74
N PHE A 156 8.98 -24.05 -2.13
CA PHE A 156 8.02 -23.15 -2.79
C PHE A 156 8.57 -21.73 -2.79
N LEU A 157 8.45 -21.06 -3.94
CA LEU A 157 8.83 -19.65 -4.07
C LEU A 157 7.58 -18.82 -4.35
N ARG A 158 7.49 -17.65 -3.70
CA ARG A 158 6.47 -16.66 -3.96
C ARG A 158 7.09 -15.27 -4.00
N LEU A 159 6.82 -14.52 -5.06
CA LEU A 159 7.14 -13.09 -5.08
C LEU A 159 6.15 -12.33 -4.21
N ARG A 160 6.68 -11.42 -3.40
CA ARG A 160 5.92 -10.51 -2.57
C ARG A 160 6.42 -9.10 -2.80
N HIS A 161 5.51 -8.14 -2.86
CA HIS A 161 5.84 -6.75 -3.12
C HIS A 161 5.33 -5.88 -1.98
N SER A 162 6.06 -4.83 -1.61
CA SER A 162 5.55 -3.78 -0.75
C SER A 162 5.69 -2.44 -1.43
N VAL A 163 4.64 -1.64 -1.35
CA VAL A 163 4.58 -0.32 -1.98
C VAL A 163 4.19 0.71 -0.94
N GLU A 164 4.98 1.77 -0.83
CA GLU A 164 4.59 2.99 -0.14
C GLU A 164 4.33 4.07 -1.18
N VAL A 165 3.19 4.72 -1.05
CA VAL A 165 2.79 5.84 -1.88
C VAL A 165 2.68 7.07 -1.00
N THR A 166 3.29 8.17 -1.44
CA THR A 166 3.15 9.49 -0.82
C THR A 166 2.56 10.48 -1.83
N TYR A 167 1.74 11.40 -1.35
CA TYR A 167 1.05 12.37 -2.22
C TYR A 167 0.57 13.59 -1.42
N ARG A 168 0.03 14.58 -2.12
CA ARG A 168 -0.83 15.62 -1.57
C ARG A 168 -2.23 15.54 -2.15
N ASN A 169 -3.24 15.57 -1.29
CA ASN A 169 -4.65 15.59 -1.72
C ASN A 169 -5.04 16.96 -2.31
N LYS A 170 -6.27 17.07 -2.79
CA LYS A 170 -6.83 18.30 -3.37
C LYS A 170 -6.87 19.49 -2.40
N LEU A 171 -6.87 19.23 -1.09
CA LEU A 171 -6.79 20.25 -0.03
C LEU A 171 -5.35 20.65 0.32
N GLY A 172 -4.34 20.03 -0.32
CA GLY A 172 -2.92 20.30 -0.09
C GLY A 172 -2.31 19.53 1.09
N GLU A 173 -3.09 18.68 1.76
CA GLU A 173 -2.67 17.86 2.89
C GLU A 173 -1.83 16.67 2.41
N LYS A 174 -0.79 16.32 3.19
CA LYS A 174 0.06 15.17 2.86
C LYS A 174 -0.65 13.86 3.19
N GLY A 175 -0.67 12.94 2.24
CA GLY A 175 -1.18 11.59 2.41
C GLY A 175 -0.09 10.54 2.21
N GLN A 176 -0.28 9.40 2.88
CA GLN A 176 0.54 8.21 2.74
C GLN A 176 -0.37 6.98 2.70
N LYS A 177 -0.13 6.05 1.77
CA LYS A 177 -0.83 4.77 1.68
C LYS A 177 0.22 3.66 1.52
N TYR A 178 -0.06 2.52 2.12
CA TYR A 178 0.83 1.37 2.12
C TYR A 178 0.12 0.17 1.53
N PHE A 179 0.85 -0.67 0.81
CA PHE A 179 0.34 -1.88 0.21
C PHE A 179 1.33 -3.03 0.41
N ILE A 180 0.79 -4.24 0.57
CA ILE A 180 1.52 -5.48 0.42
C ILE A 180 0.81 -6.26 -0.69
N ASP A 181 1.57 -6.62 -1.72
CA ASP A 181 1.06 -7.13 -2.99
C ASP A 181 0.02 -6.14 -3.56
N HIS A 182 -1.21 -6.57 -3.81
CA HIS A 182 -2.31 -5.71 -4.29
C HIS A 182 -3.20 -5.18 -3.16
N SER A 183 -2.94 -5.55 -1.91
CA SER A 183 -3.84 -5.28 -0.78
C SER A 183 -3.39 -4.07 0.02
N PRO A 184 -4.30 -3.13 0.38
CA PRO A 184 -4.00 -2.06 1.32
C PRO A 184 -3.51 -2.62 2.66
N ALA A 185 -2.46 -2.02 3.19
CA ALA A 185 -1.84 -2.40 4.45
C ALA A 185 -1.81 -1.23 5.44
N SER A 186 -1.85 -1.53 6.73
CA SER A 186 -1.54 -0.54 7.76
C SER A 186 -0.03 -0.26 7.76
N LYS A 187 0.37 0.93 8.22
CA LYS A 187 1.79 1.29 8.37
C LYS A 187 2.58 0.25 9.17
N ASN A 188 2.01 -0.25 10.26
CA ASN A 188 2.68 -1.26 11.10
C ASN A 188 2.87 -2.58 10.36
N HIS A 189 1.88 -3.02 9.58
CA HIS A 189 1.99 -4.25 8.80
C HIS A 189 3.03 -4.10 7.68
N TYR A 190 3.04 -2.97 6.97
CA TYR A 190 4.04 -2.64 5.96
C TYR A 190 5.46 -2.61 6.55
N LEU A 191 5.66 -1.94 7.68
CA LEU A 191 6.96 -1.88 8.36
C LEU A 191 7.42 -3.26 8.85
N ALA A 192 6.51 -4.08 9.37
CA ALA A 192 6.82 -5.44 9.79
C ALA A 192 7.25 -6.32 8.60
N PHE A 193 6.57 -6.20 7.46
CA PHE A 193 6.94 -6.90 6.23
C PHE A 193 8.31 -6.43 5.70
N ASN A 194 8.54 -5.11 5.68
CA ASN A 194 9.80 -4.52 5.18
C ASN A 194 11.02 -4.83 6.05
N ARG A 195 10.86 -5.32 7.30
CA ARG A 195 12.01 -5.83 8.07
C ARG A 195 12.68 -7.04 7.42
N ASN A 196 11.98 -7.74 6.52
CA ASN A 196 12.53 -8.85 5.75
C ASN A 196 13.33 -8.37 4.52
N PHE A 197 13.30 -7.07 4.21
CA PHE A 197 14.06 -6.48 3.12
C PHE A 197 15.37 -5.89 3.65
N ASP A 198 16.47 -6.59 3.43
CA ASP A 198 17.83 -6.10 3.71
C ASP A 198 18.53 -5.73 2.39
N PRO A 199 18.74 -4.44 2.09
CA PRO A 199 19.39 -4.01 0.85
C PRO A 199 20.79 -4.59 0.65
N LEU A 200 21.52 -4.91 1.72
CA LEU A 200 22.87 -5.47 1.65
C LEU A 200 22.87 -6.93 1.22
N LYS A 201 21.73 -7.61 1.39
CA LYS A 201 21.51 -9.00 0.95
C LYS A 201 20.71 -9.08 -0.35
N ALA A 202 20.37 -7.94 -0.95
CA ALA A 202 19.56 -7.91 -2.15
C ALA A 202 20.29 -8.55 -3.33
N LYS A 203 19.56 -9.33 -4.12
CA LYS A 203 20.06 -9.97 -5.34
C LYS A 203 19.32 -9.50 -6.57
N ASP A 204 20.01 -9.44 -7.70
CA ASP A 204 19.34 -9.28 -8.99
C ASP A 204 18.52 -10.55 -9.24
N VAL A 205 17.34 -10.40 -9.85
CA VAL A 205 16.53 -11.56 -10.24
C VAL A 205 17.30 -12.51 -11.17
N SER A 206 18.22 -11.99 -11.98
CA SER A 206 19.07 -12.75 -12.90
C SER A 206 20.14 -13.57 -12.19
N ASP A 207 20.51 -13.19 -10.96
CA ASP A 207 21.49 -13.88 -10.13
C ASP A 207 20.82 -14.89 -9.18
N LEU A 208 19.48 -14.92 -9.14
CA LEU A 208 18.73 -15.89 -8.34
C LEU A 208 18.80 -17.25 -9.02
N ASN A 209 19.46 -18.22 -8.39
CA ASN A 209 19.62 -19.58 -8.91
C ASN A 209 19.60 -20.61 -7.76
N LEU A 210 19.72 -21.90 -8.10
CA LEU A 210 19.68 -22.98 -7.11
C LEU A 210 20.80 -22.88 -6.07
N GLU A 211 22.03 -22.52 -6.47
CA GLU A 211 23.15 -22.39 -5.52
C GLU A 211 22.86 -21.33 -4.45
N HIS A 212 22.31 -20.20 -4.87
CA HIS A 212 21.92 -19.13 -3.96
C HIS A 212 20.77 -19.56 -3.04
N LEU A 213 19.75 -20.23 -3.59
CA LEU A 213 18.63 -20.74 -2.78
C LEU A 213 19.10 -21.79 -1.77
N SER A 214 19.98 -22.70 -2.16
CA SER A 214 20.60 -23.68 -1.26
C SER A 214 21.35 -22.99 -0.12
N LEU A 215 22.12 -21.95 -0.41
CA LEU A 215 22.83 -21.17 0.62
C LEU A 215 21.86 -20.55 1.63
N VAL A 216 20.82 -19.86 1.17
CA VAL A 216 19.85 -19.19 2.05
C VAL A 216 19.05 -20.20 2.89
N ILE A 217 18.69 -21.35 2.30
CA ILE A 217 18.01 -22.43 3.03
C ILE A 217 18.93 -23.02 4.10
N ASN A 218 20.20 -23.28 3.76
CA ASN A 218 21.16 -23.87 4.68
C ASN A 218 21.52 -22.92 5.83
N GLU A 219 21.70 -21.63 5.56
CA GLU A 219 21.85 -20.60 6.60
C GLU A 219 20.66 -20.59 7.57
N LYS A 220 19.44 -20.68 7.03
CA LYS A 220 18.23 -20.73 7.87
C LYS A 220 18.16 -22.00 8.71
N LYS A 221 18.51 -23.17 8.14
CA LYS A 221 18.59 -24.44 8.88
C LYS A 221 19.63 -24.37 10.01
N LEU A 222 20.80 -23.79 9.75
CA LEU A 222 21.87 -23.63 10.74
C LEU A 222 21.45 -22.69 11.88
N ALA A 223 20.82 -21.56 11.56
CA ALA A 223 20.32 -20.61 12.56
C ALA A 223 19.24 -21.20 13.49
N MET A 224 18.62 -22.33 13.11
CA MET A 224 17.65 -23.06 13.92
C MET A 224 18.26 -24.19 14.75
N ALA A 225 19.49 -24.60 14.45
CA ALA A 225 20.21 -25.63 15.18
C ALA A 225 20.91 -25.09 16.44
N HIS A 226 20.98 -23.77 16.59
CA HIS A 226 21.52 -23.02 17.73
C HIS A 226 20.39 -22.41 18.55
#